data_AF-A0AAV9B7Y9-F1
#
_entry.id   AF-A0AAV9B7Y9-F1
#
_cell.length_a   1.000
_cell.length_b   1.000
_cell.length_c   1.000
_cell.angle_alpha   90.00
_cell.angle_beta   90.00
_cell.angle_gamma   90.00
#
_symmetry.space_group_name_H-M   'P 1'
#
loop_
_entity.id
_entity.type
_entity.pdbx_description
1 polymer ?
#
loop_
_entity_poly.entity_id
_entity_poly.type
_entity_poly.pdbx_seq_one_letter_code
_entity_poly.pdbx_strand_id
1 'polypeptide(L)'
;MLSPLLERRISSFKNLQQIHAQLITTGLIHHPPHLTKLLSHSLSNSLSYACTLFKHTHIQHYNTILYNTIIRGLVDHNSPEQAILSYVEMLLQELLPDRFTYPSLLKACAQLLALNVGKALHGQAVRFGLDYDLYIETTLITMYAACGDVNSARKVFDRMGDQKTRNLVVWTSMISGYVKNQSPRAALALVSEMERQGQVPDEVTMVSALSACGDLKDLSCGKKLHLHIERSKMKVCVVLGTAIVDMYAKCGDFKSARQVFDAMHERNVVAWSAMISGYARNNRSGEAIKTFDKMVRESDQKPNEVTIMAVLSACAQSGNSTLGSWRLRLAGYVVDTSEVVLNIDEEEKEDSVSQHGEKMAVCFGLMKTRPGDELLIMKNLRMCGDCHSAFKYISKVFARVIVVRDRSRFHRFVDGSCSCRDYW
;
A
#
# COMPACT_ATOMS: atom_id res chain seq x y z
N MET A 1 41.31 -13.21 10.88
CA MET A 1 40.78 -13.32 12.27
C MET A 1 39.73 -12.26 12.66
N LEU A 2 39.39 -11.25 11.84
CA LEU A 2 38.42 -10.20 12.19
C LEU A 2 36.94 -10.53 11.89
N SER A 3 36.63 -11.53 11.05
CA SER A 3 35.25 -11.77 10.57
C SER A 3 34.25 -12.24 11.65
N PRO A 4 34.59 -13.12 12.62
CA PRO A 4 33.62 -13.58 13.63
C PRO A 4 33.39 -12.56 14.75
N LEU A 5 34.37 -11.69 15.01
CA LEU A 5 34.27 -10.61 16.01
C LEU A 5 33.42 -9.43 15.52
N LEU A 6 33.41 -9.17 14.22
CA LEU A 6 32.49 -8.23 13.58
C LEU A 6 31.03 -8.73 13.61
N GLU A 7 30.81 -10.05 13.52
CA GLU A 7 29.48 -10.67 13.52
C GLU A 7 28.74 -10.56 14.87
N ARG A 8 29.46 -10.61 15.99
CA ARG A 8 28.85 -10.56 17.33
C ARG A 8 28.59 -9.15 17.87
N ARG A 9 29.12 -8.09 17.24
CA ARG A 9 29.09 -6.72 17.82
C ARG A 9 28.09 -5.74 17.18
N ILE A 10 27.43 -6.07 16.08
CA ILE A 10 26.52 -5.14 15.40
C ILE A 10 25.07 -5.34 15.91
N SER A 11 24.83 -4.96 17.16
CA SER A 11 23.47 -4.93 17.75
C SER A 11 22.93 -3.50 17.92
N SER A 12 23.78 -2.48 17.85
CA SER A 12 23.38 -1.07 17.97
C SER A 12 24.06 -0.20 16.92
N PHE A 13 23.37 0.88 16.51
CA PHE A 13 23.90 1.89 15.59
C PHE A 13 25.23 2.51 16.10
N LYS A 14 25.39 2.63 17.41
CA LYS A 14 26.61 3.12 18.06
C LYS A 14 27.80 2.18 17.83
N ASN A 15 27.58 0.86 17.91
CA ASN A 15 28.63 -0.13 17.63
C ASN A 15 29.04 -0.10 16.16
N LEU A 16 28.10 0.18 15.25
CA LEU A 16 28.36 0.32 13.82
C LEU A 16 29.28 1.52 13.53
N GLN A 17 29.04 2.67 14.17
CA GLN A 17 29.93 3.83 14.05
C GLN A 17 31.33 3.57 14.64
N GLN A 18 31.43 2.82 15.73
CA GLN A 18 32.72 2.43 16.30
C GLN A 18 33.51 1.49 15.38
N ILE A 19 32.83 0.52 14.77
CA ILE A 19 33.42 -0.38 13.77
C ILE A 19 33.89 0.41 12.54
N HIS A 20 33.08 1.36 12.05
CA HIS A 20 33.48 2.24 10.96
C HIS A 20 34.76 3.03 11.32
N ALA A 21 34.81 3.66 12.50
CA ALA A 21 36.00 4.38 12.96
C ALA A 21 37.23 3.46 13.06
N GLN A 22 37.07 2.23 13.56
CA GLN A 22 38.16 1.25 13.64
C GLN A 22 38.64 0.79 12.25
N LEU A 23 37.74 0.68 11.27
CA LEU A 23 38.11 0.35 9.89
C LEU A 23 38.87 1.50 9.21
N ILE A 24 38.57 2.76 9.56
CA ILE A 24 39.34 3.93 9.10
C ILE A 24 40.74 3.89 9.71
N THR A 25 40.87 3.75 11.03
CA THR A 25 42.17 3.81 11.71
C THR A 25 43.11 2.65 11.35
N THR A 26 42.55 1.50 10.99
CA THR A 26 43.31 0.32 10.53
C THR A 26 43.60 0.33 9.03
N GLY A 27 43.07 1.30 8.26
CA GLY A 27 43.18 1.35 6.80
C GLY A 27 42.38 0.26 6.06
N LEU A 28 41.63 -0.57 6.80
CA LEU A 28 40.91 -1.72 6.24
C LEU A 28 39.62 -1.35 5.51
N ILE A 29 39.18 -0.09 5.61
CA ILE A 29 37.95 0.42 4.98
C ILE A 29 37.97 0.33 3.45
N HIS A 30 39.16 0.34 2.84
CA HIS A 30 39.31 0.24 1.39
C HIS A 30 39.16 -1.19 0.86
N HIS A 31 39.05 -2.21 1.73
CA HIS A 31 38.82 -3.59 1.30
C HIS A 31 37.32 -3.83 1.02
N PRO A 32 36.94 -4.23 -0.21
CA PRO A 32 35.54 -4.35 -0.60
C PRO A 32 34.67 -5.24 0.32
N PRO A 33 35.13 -6.42 0.81
CA PRO A 33 34.28 -7.25 1.67
C PRO A 33 33.91 -6.60 3.01
N HIS A 34 34.83 -5.85 3.62
CA HIS A 34 34.56 -5.13 4.87
C HIS A 34 33.58 -3.98 4.63
N LEU A 35 33.76 -3.26 3.53
CA LEU A 35 32.88 -2.15 3.17
C LEU A 35 31.48 -2.60 2.77
N THR A 36 31.35 -3.67 1.96
CA THR A 36 30.04 -4.25 1.61
C THR A 36 29.27 -4.65 2.87
N LYS A 37 29.94 -5.28 3.84
CA LYS A 37 29.31 -5.68 5.11
C LYS A 37 28.96 -4.47 5.98
N LEU A 38 29.82 -3.47 6.04
CA LEU A 38 29.52 -2.21 6.75
C LEU A 38 28.31 -1.49 6.11
N LEU A 39 28.24 -1.44 4.78
CA LEU A 39 27.13 -0.84 4.04
C LEU A 39 25.82 -1.61 4.27
N SER A 40 25.82 -2.95 4.19
CA SER A 40 24.60 -3.75 4.42
C SER A 40 24.02 -3.54 5.82
N HIS A 41 24.90 -3.47 6.84
CA HIS A 41 24.46 -3.18 8.20
C HIS A 41 24.04 -1.71 8.37
N SER A 42 24.70 -0.78 7.68
CA SER A 42 24.34 0.65 7.71
C SER A 42 22.95 0.85 7.11
N LEU A 43 22.66 0.22 5.97
CA LEU A 43 21.35 0.24 5.33
C LEU A 43 20.25 -0.31 6.23
N SER A 44 20.54 -1.29 7.08
CA SER A 44 19.54 -1.81 8.04
C SER A 44 19.20 -0.84 9.18
N ASN A 45 20.05 0.16 9.44
CA ASN A 45 19.89 1.09 10.56
C ASN A 45 19.56 2.53 10.11
N SER A 46 20.27 3.04 9.11
CA SER A 46 20.15 4.42 8.62
C SER A 46 20.59 4.52 7.15
N LEU A 47 19.63 4.82 6.28
CA LEU A 47 19.89 5.06 4.87
C LEU A 47 20.84 6.24 4.65
N SER A 48 20.64 7.35 5.37
CA SER A 48 21.46 8.56 5.22
C SER A 48 22.92 8.31 5.57
N TYR A 49 23.17 7.50 6.61
CA TYR A 49 24.51 7.10 6.99
C TYR A 49 25.16 6.22 5.92
N ALA A 50 24.43 5.23 5.38
CA ALA A 50 24.92 4.37 4.32
C ALA A 50 25.29 5.14 3.04
N CYS A 51 24.44 6.10 2.63
CA CYS A 51 24.72 6.95 1.46
C CYS A 51 25.93 7.86 1.69
N THR A 52 26.08 8.41 2.89
CA THR A 52 27.23 9.24 3.25
C THR A 52 28.50 8.42 3.22
N LEU A 53 28.47 7.22 3.83
CA LEU A 53 29.57 6.27 3.83
C LEU A 53 29.99 5.94 2.39
N PHE A 54 29.04 5.56 1.53
CA PHE A 54 29.30 5.22 0.14
C PHE A 54 29.98 6.37 -0.62
N LYS A 55 29.48 7.61 -0.49
CA LYS A 55 30.01 8.78 -1.21
C LYS A 55 31.38 9.24 -0.71
N HIS A 56 31.64 9.16 0.61
CA HIS A 56 32.84 9.74 1.22
C HIS A 56 33.98 8.74 1.38
N THR A 57 33.73 7.44 1.22
CA THR A 57 34.81 6.50 0.98
C THR A 57 35.36 6.77 -0.42
N HIS A 58 36.40 7.59 -0.53
CA HIS A 58 37.17 7.75 -1.78
C HIS A 58 37.88 6.44 -2.12
N ILE A 59 37.14 5.47 -2.66
CA ILE A 59 37.70 4.20 -3.11
C ILE A 59 38.26 4.43 -4.51
N GLN A 60 39.53 4.06 -4.73
CA GLN A 60 40.14 4.09 -6.07
C GLN A 60 39.50 3.06 -7.04
N HIS A 61 38.68 2.12 -6.54
CA HIS A 61 38.08 1.03 -7.31
C HIS A 61 36.72 0.62 -6.70
N TYR A 62 35.64 1.34 -7.03
CA TYR A 62 34.31 0.79 -6.80
C TYR A 62 34.13 -0.50 -7.60
N ASN A 63 33.35 -1.45 -7.08
CA ASN A 63 33.04 -2.69 -7.78
C ASN A 63 31.53 -2.92 -7.86
N THR A 64 31.11 -3.80 -8.76
CA THR A 64 29.70 -4.13 -9.00
C THR A 64 28.96 -4.57 -7.73
N ILE A 65 29.63 -5.25 -6.79
CA ILE A 65 29.01 -5.72 -5.54
C ILE A 65 28.62 -4.55 -4.62
N LEU A 66 29.46 -3.51 -4.53
CA LEU A 66 29.16 -2.31 -3.73
C LEU A 66 27.95 -1.57 -4.33
N TYR A 67 27.92 -1.38 -5.64
CA TYR A 67 26.78 -0.78 -6.33
C TYR A 67 25.50 -1.62 -6.18
N ASN A 68 25.57 -2.95 -6.32
CA ASN A 68 24.42 -3.82 -6.09
C ASN A 68 23.86 -3.70 -4.67
N THR A 69 24.74 -3.52 -3.68
CA THR A 69 24.36 -3.37 -2.28
C THR A 69 23.64 -2.04 -2.03
N ILE A 70 24.18 -0.93 -2.54
CA ILE A 70 23.58 0.40 -2.35
C ILE A 70 22.27 0.53 -3.14
N ILE A 71 22.24 0.07 -4.39
CA ILE A 71 21.04 0.10 -5.25
C ILE A 71 19.92 -0.71 -4.59
N ARG A 72 20.19 -1.92 -4.10
CA ARG A 72 19.19 -2.73 -3.39
C ARG A 72 18.68 -2.02 -2.14
N GLY A 73 19.59 -1.49 -1.32
CA GLY A 73 19.23 -0.75 -0.11
C GLY A 73 18.35 0.47 -0.39
N LEU A 74 18.68 1.25 -1.41
CA LEU A 74 17.90 2.44 -1.80
C LEU A 74 16.47 2.07 -2.21
N VAL A 75 16.30 0.97 -2.95
CA VAL A 75 14.99 0.47 -3.37
C VAL A 75 14.16 -0.05 -2.20
N ASP A 76 14.79 -0.76 -1.26
CA ASP A 76 14.11 -1.31 -0.08
C ASP A 76 13.66 -0.20 0.89
N HIS A 77 14.36 0.94 0.92
CA HIS A 77 13.98 2.15 1.67
C HIS A 77 13.15 3.16 0.86
N ASN A 78 12.52 2.72 -0.23
CA ASN A 78 11.59 3.52 -1.02
C ASN A 78 12.21 4.83 -1.58
N SER A 79 13.48 4.79 -1.97
CA SER A 79 14.21 5.86 -2.68
C SER A 79 14.67 5.42 -4.08
N PRO A 80 13.75 4.98 -4.97
CA PRO A 80 14.09 4.38 -6.25
C PRO A 80 14.79 5.31 -7.24
N GLU A 81 14.57 6.63 -7.17
CA GLU A 81 15.24 7.61 -8.04
C GLU A 81 16.75 7.60 -7.80
N GLN A 82 17.16 7.54 -6.53
CA GLN A 82 18.57 7.47 -6.15
C GLN A 82 19.19 6.14 -6.59
N ALA A 83 18.42 5.05 -6.58
CA ALA A 83 18.90 3.75 -7.06
C ALA A 83 19.24 3.79 -8.56
N ILE A 84 18.40 4.45 -9.37
CA ILE A 84 18.66 4.67 -10.80
C ILE A 84 19.87 5.60 -11.01
N LEU A 85 20.03 6.64 -10.18
CA LEU A 85 21.22 7.51 -10.26
C LEU A 85 22.51 6.76 -9.92
N SER A 86 22.52 5.93 -8.88
CA SER A 86 23.67 5.07 -8.54
C SER A 86 23.99 4.06 -9.65
N TYR A 87 22.99 3.60 -10.39
CA TYR A 87 23.20 2.78 -11.58
C TYR A 87 23.87 3.54 -12.73
N VAL A 88 23.43 4.78 -13.00
CA VAL A 88 24.10 5.63 -14.00
C VAL A 88 25.55 5.87 -13.60
N GLU A 89 25.81 6.15 -12.32
CA GLU A 89 27.16 6.30 -11.78
C GLU A 89 28.01 5.04 -11.98
N MET A 90 27.45 3.86 -11.71
CA MET A 90 28.10 2.57 -11.96
C MET A 90 28.54 2.43 -13.43
N LEU A 91 27.68 2.80 -14.39
CA LEU A 91 28.00 2.75 -15.81
C LEU A 91 29.08 3.77 -16.21
N LEU A 92 29.08 4.96 -15.61
CA LEU A 92 30.11 5.99 -15.84
C LEU A 92 31.49 5.55 -15.31
N GLN A 93 31.52 4.63 -14.35
CA GLN A 93 32.74 3.96 -13.86
C GLN A 93 33.13 2.72 -14.70
N GLU A 94 32.49 2.51 -15.86
CA GLU A 94 32.72 1.36 -16.75
C GLU A 94 32.47 -0.01 -16.10
N LEU A 95 31.70 -0.05 -15.00
CA LEU A 95 31.34 -1.30 -14.33
C LEU A 95 30.12 -1.92 -15.01
N LEU A 96 30.23 -3.22 -15.31
CA LEU A 96 29.16 -3.95 -15.97
C LEU A 96 28.09 -4.41 -14.96
N PRO A 97 26.79 -4.20 -15.27
CA PRO A 97 25.68 -4.74 -14.49
C PRO A 97 25.66 -6.26 -14.57
N ASP A 98 25.32 -6.90 -13.46
CA ASP A 98 25.23 -8.36 -13.37
C ASP A 98 23.79 -8.81 -13.07
N ARG A 99 23.59 -10.12 -12.94
CA ARG A 99 22.29 -10.72 -12.62
C ARG A 99 21.67 -10.23 -11.30
N PHE A 100 22.47 -9.64 -10.41
CA PHE A 100 21.99 -9.10 -9.14
C PHE A 100 21.66 -7.60 -9.21
N THR A 101 22.14 -6.89 -10.24
CA THR A 101 21.82 -5.48 -10.49
C THR A 101 20.40 -5.32 -11.03
N TYR A 102 20.03 -6.06 -12.09
CA TYR A 102 18.76 -5.89 -12.79
C TYR A 102 17.51 -6.03 -11.92
N PRO A 103 17.39 -7.04 -11.03
CA PRO A 103 16.19 -7.18 -10.20
C PRO A 103 15.94 -5.97 -9.30
N SER A 104 16.99 -5.40 -8.69
CA SER A 104 16.85 -4.19 -7.88
C SER A 104 16.43 -2.99 -8.71
N LEU A 105 16.99 -2.82 -9.92
CA LEU A 105 16.60 -1.72 -10.81
C LEU A 105 15.18 -1.87 -11.36
N LEU A 106 14.78 -3.08 -11.74
CA LEU A 106 13.43 -3.36 -12.22
C LEU A 106 12.39 -3.14 -11.11
N LYS A 107 12.71 -3.48 -9.86
CA LYS A 107 11.90 -3.13 -8.69
C LYS A 107 11.81 -1.62 -8.50
N ALA A 108 12.91 -0.87 -8.70
CA ALA A 108 12.88 0.60 -8.69
C ALA A 108 11.95 1.15 -9.78
N CYS A 109 12.02 0.63 -11.00
CA CYS A 109 11.13 1.02 -12.10
C CYS A 109 9.66 0.70 -11.78
N ALA A 110 9.39 -0.42 -11.10
CA ALA A 110 8.05 -0.78 -10.65
C ALA A 110 7.50 0.21 -9.61
N GLN A 111 8.34 0.67 -8.67
CA GLN A 111 7.97 1.70 -7.68
C GLN A 111 7.71 3.06 -8.32
N LEU A 112 8.51 3.42 -9.35
CA LEU A 112 8.40 4.68 -10.08
C LEU A 112 7.35 4.68 -11.20
N LEU A 113 6.76 3.51 -11.51
CA LEU A 113 5.95 3.31 -12.72
C LEU A 113 6.67 3.72 -14.02
N ALA A 114 8.00 3.58 -14.04
CA ALA A 114 8.87 4.05 -15.11
C ALA A 114 9.02 3.01 -16.25
N LEU A 115 7.93 2.80 -17.01
CA LEU A 115 7.86 1.75 -18.04
C LEU A 115 8.99 1.82 -19.08
N ASN A 116 9.34 3.02 -19.54
CA ASN A 116 10.36 3.20 -20.59
C ASN A 116 11.77 2.82 -20.09
N VAL A 117 12.10 3.18 -18.85
CA VAL A 117 13.37 2.79 -18.22
C VAL A 117 13.40 1.27 -18.01
N GLY A 118 12.30 0.68 -17.55
CA GLY A 118 12.18 -0.77 -17.42
C GLY A 118 12.35 -1.52 -18.74
N LYS A 119 11.80 -0.99 -19.85
CA LYS A 119 12.01 -1.54 -21.21
C LYS A 119 13.46 -1.45 -21.66
N ALA A 120 14.14 -0.33 -21.39
CA ALA A 120 15.56 -0.17 -21.70
C ALA A 120 16.43 -1.19 -20.92
N LEU A 121 16.17 -1.35 -19.62
CA LEU A 121 16.86 -2.34 -18.77
C LEU A 121 16.60 -3.78 -19.23
N HIS A 122 15.36 -4.10 -19.63
CA HIS A 122 15.04 -5.41 -20.21
C HIS A 122 15.82 -5.66 -21.51
N GLY A 123 15.85 -4.69 -22.44
CA GLY A 123 16.63 -4.81 -23.68
C GLY A 123 18.12 -4.99 -23.42
N GLN A 124 18.66 -4.33 -22.39
CA GLN A 124 20.04 -4.49 -21.95
C GLN A 124 20.29 -5.88 -21.34
N ALA A 125 19.38 -6.39 -20.51
CA ALA A 125 19.48 -7.74 -19.95
C ALA A 125 19.48 -8.82 -21.05
N VAL A 126 18.66 -8.66 -22.09
CA VAL A 126 18.65 -9.51 -23.29
C VAL A 126 20.00 -9.44 -24.02
N ARG A 127 20.54 -8.22 -24.21
CA ARG A 127 21.85 -8.02 -24.86
C ARG A 127 23.00 -8.74 -24.12
N PHE A 128 22.92 -8.85 -22.80
CA PHE A 128 23.90 -9.57 -21.98
C PHE A 128 23.57 -11.07 -21.78
N GLY A 129 22.49 -11.58 -22.39
CA GLY A 129 22.08 -12.99 -22.26
C GLY A 129 21.58 -13.37 -20.87
N LEU A 130 21.06 -12.40 -20.12
CA LEU A 130 20.51 -12.59 -18.76
C LEU A 130 18.99 -12.78 -18.74
N ASP A 131 18.37 -12.84 -19.92
CA ASP A 131 16.92 -12.86 -20.11
C ASP A 131 16.26 -14.24 -19.93
N TYR A 132 17.02 -15.26 -19.53
CA TYR A 132 16.54 -16.57 -19.08
C TYR A 132 16.78 -16.83 -17.58
N ASP A 133 17.28 -15.83 -16.85
CA ASP A 133 17.43 -15.94 -15.41
C ASP A 133 16.04 -15.82 -14.76
N LEU A 134 15.61 -16.89 -14.08
CA LEU A 134 14.29 -16.99 -13.45
C LEU A 134 13.97 -15.80 -12.53
N TYR A 135 14.97 -15.26 -11.82
CA TYR A 135 14.77 -14.15 -10.91
C TYR A 135 14.57 -12.83 -11.67
N ILE A 136 15.31 -12.63 -12.77
CA ILE A 136 15.12 -11.48 -13.66
C ILE A 136 13.76 -11.56 -14.36
N GLU A 137 13.39 -12.71 -14.94
CA GLU A 137 12.09 -12.89 -15.62
C GLU A 137 10.91 -12.68 -14.66
N THR A 138 10.98 -13.20 -13.43
CA THR A 138 9.96 -12.95 -12.39
C THR A 138 9.87 -11.46 -12.06
N THR A 139 11.01 -10.77 -11.94
CA THR A 139 11.03 -9.34 -11.65
C THR A 139 10.53 -8.50 -12.84
N LEU A 140 10.79 -8.93 -14.08
CA LEU A 140 10.23 -8.32 -15.28
C LEU A 140 8.71 -8.41 -15.32
N ILE A 141 8.13 -9.58 -15.00
CA ILE A 141 6.67 -9.76 -14.91
C ILE A 141 6.08 -8.76 -13.92
N THR A 142 6.64 -8.67 -12.72
CA THR A 142 6.15 -7.75 -11.68
C THR A 142 6.32 -6.28 -12.06
N MET A 143 7.43 -5.90 -12.70
CA MET A 143 7.69 -4.54 -13.18
C MET A 143 6.71 -4.13 -14.29
N TYR A 144 6.53 -4.98 -15.31
CA TYR A 144 5.59 -4.71 -16.40
C TYR A 144 4.15 -4.62 -15.90
N ALA A 145 3.75 -5.54 -15.01
CA ALA A 145 2.43 -5.51 -14.40
C ALA A 145 2.21 -4.26 -13.53
N ALA A 146 3.21 -3.83 -12.75
CA ALA A 146 3.11 -2.59 -11.97
C ALA A 146 2.94 -1.36 -12.88
N CYS A 147 3.65 -1.32 -14.01
CA CYS A 147 3.60 -0.23 -14.98
C CYS A 147 2.36 -0.24 -15.89
N GLY A 148 1.41 -1.17 -15.72
CA GLY A 148 0.21 -1.25 -16.55
C GLY A 148 0.33 -2.08 -17.84
N ASP A 149 1.54 -2.51 -18.23
CA ASP A 149 1.79 -3.25 -19.48
C ASP A 149 1.72 -4.77 -19.26
N VAL A 150 0.55 -5.25 -18.86
CA VAL A 150 0.31 -6.66 -18.55
C VAL A 150 0.52 -7.58 -19.76
N ASN A 151 0.41 -7.06 -20.98
CA ASN A 151 0.67 -7.82 -22.20
C ASN A 151 2.16 -8.16 -22.34
N SER A 152 3.05 -7.20 -22.06
CA SER A 152 4.50 -7.48 -22.01
C SER A 152 4.84 -8.44 -20.88
N ALA A 153 4.21 -8.30 -19.70
CA ALA A 153 4.36 -9.27 -18.61
C ALA A 153 3.95 -10.68 -19.06
N ARG A 154 2.82 -10.82 -19.77
CA ARG A 154 2.34 -12.10 -20.29
C ARG A 154 3.30 -12.72 -21.29
N LYS A 155 3.91 -11.92 -22.18
CA LYS A 155 4.90 -12.42 -23.14
C LYS A 155 6.13 -13.00 -22.43
N VAL A 156 6.62 -12.35 -21.38
CA VAL A 156 7.72 -12.88 -20.55
C VAL A 156 7.28 -14.19 -19.91
N PHE A 157 6.11 -14.22 -19.27
CA PHE A 157 5.56 -15.43 -18.65
C PHE A 157 5.43 -16.61 -19.65
N ASP A 158 4.91 -16.36 -20.85
CA ASP A 158 4.73 -17.39 -21.87
C ASP A 158 6.05 -17.96 -22.36
N ARG A 159 7.03 -17.09 -22.57
CA ARG A 159 8.38 -17.47 -23.01
C ARG A 159 9.09 -18.40 -22.03
N MET A 160 8.79 -18.32 -20.72
CA MET A 160 9.50 -19.09 -19.70
C MET A 160 9.43 -20.63 -19.84
N GLY A 161 8.52 -21.18 -20.67
CA GLY A 161 8.56 -22.55 -21.23
C GLY A 161 8.79 -23.78 -20.30
N ASP A 162 7.93 -24.79 -20.41
CA ASP A 162 7.92 -26.07 -19.66
C ASP A 162 7.79 -26.03 -18.12
N GLN A 163 7.14 -27.07 -17.59
CA GLN A 163 6.67 -27.25 -16.21
C GLN A 163 7.78 -27.18 -15.12
N LYS A 164 9.06 -27.20 -15.51
CA LYS A 164 10.22 -27.17 -14.60
C LYS A 164 10.77 -25.78 -14.32
N THR A 165 10.48 -24.77 -15.15
CA THR A 165 11.00 -23.41 -15.00
C THR A 165 10.02 -22.48 -14.29
N ARG A 166 8.70 -22.64 -14.54
CA ARG A 166 7.66 -21.85 -13.86
C ARG A 166 7.37 -22.43 -12.48
N ASN A 167 8.13 -21.98 -11.49
CA ASN A 167 7.80 -22.24 -10.10
C ASN A 167 6.55 -21.45 -9.66
N LEU A 168 6.03 -21.79 -8.48
CA LEU A 168 4.88 -21.15 -7.86
C LEU A 168 4.96 -19.60 -7.87
N VAL A 169 6.15 -19.02 -7.62
CA VAL A 169 6.34 -17.58 -7.55
C VAL A 169 6.01 -16.88 -8.88
N VAL A 170 6.38 -17.48 -10.00
CA VAL A 170 6.10 -16.93 -11.35
C VAL A 170 4.59 -16.91 -11.62
N TRP A 171 3.88 -18.00 -11.29
CA TRP A 171 2.42 -18.07 -11.40
C TRP A 171 1.74 -17.02 -10.54
N THR A 172 2.06 -16.98 -9.25
CA THR A 172 1.50 -16.02 -8.30
C THR A 172 1.74 -14.58 -8.73
N SER A 173 2.93 -14.28 -9.25
CA SER A 173 3.29 -12.94 -9.74
C SER A 173 2.43 -12.51 -10.93
N MET A 174 2.22 -13.40 -11.90
CA MET A 174 1.40 -13.12 -13.08
C MET A 174 -0.10 -13.00 -12.73
N ILE A 175 -0.62 -13.89 -11.87
CA ILE A 175 -2.02 -13.85 -11.40
C ILE A 175 -2.29 -12.55 -10.65
N SER A 176 -1.41 -12.18 -9.71
CA SER A 176 -1.49 -10.90 -8.98
C SER A 176 -1.42 -9.71 -9.94
N GLY A 177 -0.56 -9.80 -10.97
CA GLY A 177 -0.43 -8.79 -12.01
C GLY A 177 -1.73 -8.57 -12.78
N TYR A 178 -2.43 -9.64 -13.17
CA TYR A 178 -3.73 -9.53 -13.84
C TYR A 178 -4.81 -8.88 -12.97
N VAL A 179 -4.88 -9.23 -11.68
CA VAL A 179 -5.85 -8.62 -10.75
C VAL A 179 -5.61 -7.12 -10.61
N LYS A 180 -4.35 -6.71 -10.39
CA LYS A 180 -3.97 -5.28 -10.29
C LYS A 180 -4.28 -4.49 -11.56
N ASN A 181 -4.22 -5.14 -12.72
CA ASN A 181 -4.53 -4.55 -14.03
C ASN A 181 -5.98 -4.74 -14.47
N GLN A 182 -6.91 -4.90 -13.51
CA GLN A 182 -8.36 -4.98 -13.76
C GLN A 182 -8.74 -6.06 -14.79
N SER A 183 -7.97 -7.16 -14.84
CA SER A 183 -8.18 -8.29 -15.74
C SER A 183 -8.53 -9.57 -14.97
N PRO A 184 -9.57 -9.59 -14.12
CA PRO A 184 -9.84 -10.68 -13.19
C PRO A 184 -10.18 -12.02 -13.89
N ARG A 185 -10.79 -11.98 -15.08
CA ARG A 185 -11.07 -13.21 -15.86
C ARG A 185 -9.80 -13.92 -16.28
N ALA A 186 -8.79 -13.15 -16.72
CA ALA A 186 -7.49 -13.71 -17.10
C ALA A 186 -6.76 -14.27 -15.89
N ALA A 187 -6.87 -13.63 -14.72
CA ALA A 187 -6.33 -14.14 -13.47
C ALA A 187 -6.91 -15.51 -13.11
N LEU A 188 -8.25 -15.66 -13.12
CA LEU A 188 -8.91 -16.93 -12.80
C LEU A 188 -8.62 -18.03 -13.84
N ALA A 189 -8.58 -17.68 -15.12
CA ALA A 189 -8.19 -18.63 -16.17
C ALA A 189 -6.75 -19.14 -15.94
N LEU A 190 -5.85 -18.27 -15.47
CA LEU A 190 -4.47 -18.65 -15.17
C LEU A 190 -4.36 -19.51 -13.90
N VAL A 191 -5.22 -19.30 -12.90
CA VAL A 191 -5.33 -20.21 -11.73
C VAL A 191 -5.76 -21.60 -12.17
N SER A 192 -6.78 -21.71 -13.01
CA SER A 192 -7.22 -23.03 -13.52
C SER A 192 -6.14 -23.71 -14.36
N GLU A 193 -5.36 -22.95 -15.13
CA GLU A 193 -4.22 -23.49 -15.86
C GLU A 193 -3.11 -23.99 -14.92
N MET A 194 -2.80 -23.22 -13.87
CA MET A 194 -1.85 -23.61 -12.84
C MET A 194 -2.22 -24.96 -12.20
N GLU A 195 -3.50 -25.12 -11.82
CA GLU A 195 -4.02 -26.36 -11.24
C GLU A 195 -3.97 -27.54 -12.24
N ARG A 196 -4.31 -27.30 -13.51
CA ARG A 196 -4.23 -28.31 -14.58
C ARG A 196 -2.80 -28.82 -14.79
N GLN A 197 -1.80 -27.97 -14.53
CA GLN A 197 -0.38 -28.33 -14.54
C GLN A 197 0.10 -28.93 -13.21
N GLY A 198 -0.81 -29.30 -12.30
CA GLY A 198 -0.49 -29.97 -11.04
C GLY A 198 0.18 -29.07 -10.00
N GLN A 199 0.22 -27.74 -10.22
CA GLN A 199 0.69 -26.80 -9.22
C GLN A 199 -0.44 -26.46 -8.26
N VAL A 200 -0.16 -26.50 -6.95
CA VAL A 200 -1.14 -26.19 -5.91
C VAL A 200 -1.08 -24.69 -5.60
N PRO A 201 -2.21 -23.95 -5.73
CA PRO A 201 -2.28 -22.55 -5.34
C PRO A 201 -1.87 -22.35 -3.88
N ASP A 202 -0.99 -21.38 -3.64
CA ASP A 202 -0.63 -20.95 -2.29
C ASP A 202 -1.59 -19.86 -1.77
N GLU A 203 -1.34 -19.42 -0.53
CA GLU A 203 -2.15 -18.38 0.12
C GLU A 203 -2.25 -17.11 -0.73
N VAL A 204 -1.14 -16.65 -1.32
CA VAL A 204 -1.08 -15.43 -2.13
C VAL A 204 -1.86 -15.58 -3.44
N THR A 205 -1.78 -16.75 -4.05
CA THR A 205 -2.57 -17.12 -5.23
C THR A 205 -4.06 -17.10 -4.90
N MET A 206 -4.45 -17.69 -3.77
CA MET A 206 -5.85 -17.74 -3.34
C MET A 206 -6.41 -16.36 -3.01
N VAL A 207 -5.64 -15.49 -2.35
CA VAL A 207 -6.02 -14.08 -2.12
C VAL A 207 -6.30 -13.38 -3.45
N SER A 208 -5.42 -13.53 -4.44
CA SER A 208 -5.58 -12.91 -5.75
C SER A 208 -6.79 -13.46 -6.51
N ALA A 209 -7.00 -14.79 -6.47
CA ALA A 209 -8.14 -15.44 -7.10
C ALA A 209 -9.48 -15.00 -6.46
N LEU A 210 -9.55 -14.94 -5.12
CA LEU A 210 -10.73 -14.47 -4.39
C LEU A 210 -11.05 -13.00 -4.72
N SER A 211 -10.03 -12.14 -4.79
CA SER A 211 -10.20 -10.75 -5.23
C SER A 211 -10.79 -10.70 -6.64
N ALA A 212 -10.29 -11.52 -7.56
CA ALA A 212 -10.82 -11.59 -8.93
C ALA A 212 -12.29 -12.03 -8.97
N CYS A 213 -12.69 -13.01 -8.16
CA CYS A 213 -14.09 -13.41 -8.01
C CYS A 213 -14.96 -12.26 -7.50
N GLY A 214 -14.49 -11.54 -6.47
CA GLY A 214 -15.18 -10.38 -5.91
C GLY A 214 -15.37 -9.27 -6.94
N ASP A 215 -14.34 -8.95 -7.72
CA ASP A 215 -14.39 -7.91 -8.76
C ASP A 215 -15.34 -8.29 -9.91
N LEU A 216 -15.46 -9.59 -10.20
CA LEU A 216 -16.42 -10.14 -11.17
C LEU A 216 -17.83 -10.34 -10.60
N LYS A 217 -18.01 -10.20 -9.27
CA LYS A 217 -19.21 -10.62 -8.53
C LYS A 217 -19.60 -12.08 -8.79
N ASP A 218 -18.62 -12.95 -9.01
CA ASP A 218 -18.84 -14.38 -9.25
C ASP A 218 -18.82 -15.17 -7.93
N LEU A 219 -19.98 -15.21 -7.28
CA LEU A 219 -20.18 -15.94 -6.02
C LEU A 219 -19.93 -17.45 -6.16
N SER A 220 -20.22 -18.03 -7.32
CA SER A 220 -20.08 -19.47 -7.57
C SER A 220 -18.61 -19.87 -7.56
N CYS A 221 -17.78 -19.13 -8.29
CA CYS A 221 -16.34 -19.32 -8.29
C CYS A 221 -15.75 -19.06 -6.91
N GLY A 222 -16.13 -17.98 -6.24
CA GLY A 222 -15.67 -17.66 -4.89
C GLY A 222 -15.97 -18.75 -3.86
N LYS A 223 -17.17 -19.36 -3.89
CA LYS A 223 -17.53 -20.50 -3.02
C LYS A 223 -16.69 -21.75 -3.31
N LYS A 224 -16.37 -22.04 -4.58
CA LYS A 224 -15.49 -23.16 -4.94
C LYS A 224 -14.09 -22.96 -4.39
N LEU A 225 -13.53 -21.75 -4.51
CA LEU A 225 -12.21 -21.42 -3.96
C LEU A 225 -12.20 -21.50 -2.43
N HIS A 226 -13.22 -20.97 -1.76
CA HIS A 226 -13.30 -21.08 -0.29
C HIS A 226 -13.36 -22.54 0.18
N LEU A 227 -14.16 -23.39 -0.48
CA LEU A 227 -14.19 -24.82 -0.20
C LEU A 227 -12.85 -25.51 -0.48
N HIS A 228 -12.11 -25.07 -1.49
CA HIS A 228 -10.76 -25.57 -1.77
C HIS A 228 -9.78 -25.22 -0.63
N ILE A 229 -9.85 -24.00 -0.08
CA ILE A 229 -9.04 -23.57 1.08
C ILE A 229 -9.31 -24.47 2.28
N GLU A 230 -10.57 -24.76 2.57
CA GLU A 230 -10.97 -25.64 3.69
C GLU A 230 -10.48 -27.08 3.48
N ARG A 231 -10.66 -27.64 2.28
CA ARG A 231 -10.26 -29.01 1.95
C ARG A 231 -8.75 -29.22 1.94
N SER A 232 -8.00 -28.22 1.49
CA SER A 232 -6.53 -28.24 1.50
C SER A 232 -5.94 -28.04 2.89
N LYS A 233 -6.77 -27.77 3.92
CA LYS A 233 -6.34 -27.43 5.28
C LYS A 233 -5.34 -26.27 5.31
N MET A 234 -5.46 -25.34 4.36
CA MET A 234 -4.63 -24.16 4.29
C MET A 234 -4.88 -23.30 5.53
N LYS A 235 -3.81 -22.88 6.21
CA LYS A 235 -3.93 -22.01 7.38
C LYS A 235 -4.50 -20.67 6.94
N VAL A 236 -5.72 -20.35 7.40
CA VAL A 236 -6.35 -19.06 7.13
C VAL A 236 -5.74 -18.01 8.04
N CYS A 237 -4.74 -17.28 7.53
CA CYS A 237 -4.20 -16.11 8.21
C CYS A 237 -5.17 -14.92 8.06
N VAL A 238 -4.86 -13.79 8.73
CA VAL A 238 -5.66 -12.57 8.64
C VAL A 238 -5.82 -12.06 7.21
N VAL A 239 -4.80 -12.21 6.36
CA VAL A 239 -4.82 -11.75 4.95
C VAL A 239 -5.79 -12.59 4.12
N LEU A 240 -5.66 -13.92 4.16
CA LEU A 240 -6.55 -14.83 3.44
C LEU A 240 -7.99 -14.71 3.95
N GLY A 241 -8.20 -14.66 5.27
CA GLY A 241 -9.52 -14.45 5.87
C GLY A 241 -10.18 -13.16 5.41
N THR A 242 -9.41 -12.06 5.37
CA THR A 242 -9.90 -10.77 4.87
C THR A 242 -10.28 -10.84 3.38
N ALA A 243 -9.52 -11.55 2.55
CA ALA A 243 -9.83 -11.74 1.13
C ALA A 243 -11.12 -12.54 0.92
N ILE A 244 -11.36 -13.57 1.73
CA ILE A 244 -12.62 -14.35 1.70
C ILE A 244 -13.81 -13.45 2.08
N VAL A 245 -13.66 -12.64 3.15
CA VAL A 245 -14.69 -11.69 3.59
C VAL A 245 -15.00 -10.66 2.49
N ASP A 246 -13.97 -10.03 1.90
CA ASP A 246 -14.13 -9.04 0.82
C ASP A 246 -14.83 -9.65 -0.41
N MET A 247 -14.43 -10.87 -0.80
CA MET A 247 -15.06 -11.60 -1.91
C MET A 247 -16.56 -11.80 -1.68
N TYR A 248 -16.96 -12.35 -0.53
CA TYR A 248 -18.37 -12.56 -0.22
C TYR A 248 -19.14 -11.25 -0.11
N ALA A 249 -18.54 -10.22 0.49
CA ALA A 249 -19.16 -8.91 0.63
C ALA A 249 -19.38 -8.22 -0.72
N LYS A 250 -18.41 -8.28 -1.64
CA LYS A 250 -18.55 -7.78 -3.02
C LYS A 250 -19.61 -8.54 -3.82
N CYS A 251 -19.76 -9.84 -3.55
CA CYS A 251 -20.80 -10.68 -4.14
C CYS A 251 -22.17 -10.55 -3.47
N GLY A 252 -22.28 -9.80 -2.37
CA GLY A 252 -23.53 -9.56 -1.64
C GLY A 252 -23.96 -10.67 -0.67
N ASP A 253 -23.16 -11.73 -0.47
CA ASP A 253 -23.45 -12.82 0.47
C ASP A 253 -22.90 -12.50 1.88
N PHE A 254 -23.56 -11.55 2.55
CA PHE A 254 -23.13 -11.05 3.86
C PHE A 254 -23.22 -12.08 4.98
N LYS A 255 -24.05 -13.12 4.83
CA LYS A 255 -24.16 -14.19 5.82
C LYS A 255 -22.84 -14.96 5.88
N SER A 256 -22.36 -15.41 4.72
CA SER A 256 -21.08 -16.08 4.59
C SER A 256 -19.92 -15.15 4.97
N ALA A 257 -19.94 -13.88 4.53
CA ALA A 257 -18.92 -12.90 4.92
C ALA A 257 -18.83 -12.73 6.44
N ARG A 258 -19.98 -12.63 7.13
CA ARG A 258 -20.04 -12.48 8.59
C ARG A 258 -19.54 -13.73 9.32
N GLN A 259 -19.93 -14.91 8.85
CA GLN A 259 -19.47 -16.19 9.43
C GLN A 259 -17.95 -16.31 9.40
N VAL A 260 -17.33 -16.01 8.24
CA VAL A 260 -15.87 -16.04 8.10
C VAL A 260 -15.23 -14.98 9.00
N PHE A 261 -15.76 -13.75 8.98
CA PHE A 261 -15.25 -12.67 9.82
C PHE A 261 -15.31 -13.01 11.32
N ASP A 262 -16.41 -13.61 11.79
CA ASP A 262 -16.57 -14.04 13.18
C ASP A 262 -15.63 -15.18 13.57
N ALA A 263 -15.33 -16.09 12.65
CA ALA A 263 -14.40 -17.19 12.88
C ALA A 263 -12.92 -16.75 12.95
N MET A 264 -12.57 -15.55 12.50
CA MET A 264 -11.20 -15.05 12.57
C MET A 264 -10.77 -14.77 14.02
N HIS A 265 -9.72 -15.45 14.48
CA HIS A 265 -9.11 -15.23 15.81
C HIS A 265 -8.42 -13.86 15.93
N GLU A 266 -7.71 -13.44 14.87
CA GLU A 266 -7.06 -12.14 14.79
C GLU A 266 -7.69 -11.32 13.67
N ARG A 267 -8.08 -10.08 13.99
CA ARG A 267 -8.68 -9.13 13.05
C ARG A 267 -7.89 -7.83 13.10
N ASN A 268 -7.15 -7.54 12.04
CA ASN A 268 -6.46 -6.26 11.91
C ASN A 268 -7.42 -5.18 11.35
N VAL A 269 -6.95 -3.94 11.32
CA VAL A 269 -7.72 -2.81 10.76
C VAL A 269 -8.25 -3.09 9.34
N VAL A 270 -7.52 -3.84 8.51
CA VAL A 270 -7.91 -4.14 7.13
C VAL A 270 -9.12 -5.07 7.09
N ALA A 271 -9.17 -6.09 7.94
CA ALA A 271 -10.31 -7.00 8.06
C ALA A 271 -11.60 -6.26 8.43
N TRP A 272 -11.52 -5.38 9.43
CA TRP A 272 -12.64 -4.53 9.85
C TRP A 272 -13.09 -3.59 8.73
N SER A 273 -12.15 -2.91 8.07
CA SER A 273 -12.42 -2.03 6.94
C SER A 273 -13.12 -2.76 5.79
N ALA A 274 -12.72 -3.99 5.48
CA ALA A 274 -13.34 -4.80 4.43
C ALA A 274 -14.81 -5.08 4.74
N MET A 275 -15.13 -5.51 5.97
CA MET A 275 -16.51 -5.80 6.38
C MET A 275 -17.39 -4.53 6.37
N ILE A 276 -16.89 -3.43 6.95
CA ILE A 276 -17.62 -2.16 7.02
C ILE A 276 -17.85 -1.59 5.62
N SER A 277 -16.82 -1.60 4.76
CA SER A 277 -16.92 -1.18 3.35
C SER A 277 -17.91 -2.04 2.58
N GLY A 278 -17.90 -3.35 2.83
CA GLY A 278 -18.82 -4.30 2.22
C GLY A 278 -20.28 -3.95 2.50
N TYR A 279 -20.62 -3.68 3.77
CA TYR A 279 -21.96 -3.25 4.15
C TYR A 279 -22.32 -1.88 3.59
N ALA A 280 -21.41 -0.90 3.68
CA ALA A 280 -21.64 0.46 3.20
C ALA A 280 -21.90 0.51 1.69
N ARG A 281 -21.17 -0.25 0.87
CA ARG A 281 -21.34 -0.27 -0.60
C ARG A 281 -22.65 -0.93 -1.06
N ASN A 282 -23.29 -1.70 -0.19
CA ASN A 282 -24.50 -2.46 -0.51
C ASN A 282 -25.74 -1.91 0.22
N ASN A 283 -25.73 -0.62 0.56
CA ASN A 283 -26.83 0.09 1.23
C ASN A 283 -27.26 -0.55 2.55
N ARG A 284 -26.35 -1.26 3.24
CA ARG A 284 -26.58 -1.84 4.57
C ARG A 284 -25.96 -0.96 5.64
N SER A 285 -26.29 0.33 5.60
CA SER A 285 -25.69 1.35 6.46
C SER A 285 -25.72 0.99 7.94
N GLY A 286 -26.85 0.51 8.45
CA GLY A 286 -26.99 0.13 9.86
C GLY A 286 -26.01 -0.97 10.29
N GLU A 287 -25.73 -1.95 9.43
CA GLU A 287 -24.79 -3.03 9.74
C GLU A 287 -23.33 -2.57 9.64
N ALA A 288 -23.02 -1.70 8.68
CA ALA A 288 -21.70 -1.04 8.59
C ALA A 288 -21.41 -0.25 9.87
N ILE A 289 -22.42 0.52 10.30
CA ILE A 289 -22.40 1.38 11.47
C ILE A 289 -22.21 0.55 12.75
N LYS A 290 -22.98 -0.51 12.95
CA LYS A 290 -22.84 -1.41 14.11
C LYS A 290 -21.48 -2.11 14.13
N THR A 291 -20.99 -2.52 12.96
CA THR A 291 -19.69 -3.20 12.84
C THR A 291 -18.55 -2.26 13.23
N PHE A 292 -18.63 -0.97 12.88
CA PHE A 292 -17.68 0.04 13.31
C PHE A 292 -17.70 0.27 14.83
N ASP A 293 -18.88 0.37 15.46
CA ASP A 293 -18.95 0.50 16.92
C ASP A 293 -18.29 -0.70 17.62
N LYS A 294 -18.50 -1.89 17.08
CA LYS A 294 -17.87 -3.12 17.57
C LYS A 294 -16.34 -3.04 17.47
N MET A 295 -15.82 -2.56 16.33
CA MET A 295 -14.37 -2.36 16.13
C MET A 295 -13.76 -1.46 17.21
N VAL A 296 -14.44 -0.34 17.50
CA VAL A 296 -13.95 0.68 18.45
C VAL A 296 -14.04 0.21 19.90
N ARG A 297 -15.09 -0.54 20.26
CA ARG A 297 -15.31 -0.98 21.64
C ARG A 297 -14.53 -2.22 22.01
N GLU A 298 -14.36 -3.16 21.07
CA GLU A 298 -13.83 -4.50 21.36
C GLU A 298 -12.41 -4.73 20.83
N SER A 299 -11.83 -3.79 20.10
CA SER A 299 -10.51 -3.98 19.47
C SER A 299 -9.60 -2.76 19.66
N ASP A 300 -8.32 -3.03 19.91
CA ASP A 300 -7.27 -1.99 20.03
C ASP A 300 -6.84 -1.37 18.67
N GLN A 301 -7.45 -1.82 17.57
CA GLN A 301 -7.12 -1.32 16.23
C GLN A 301 -7.75 0.06 16.01
N LYS A 302 -6.90 1.04 15.67
CA LYS A 302 -7.38 2.37 15.26
C LYS A 302 -7.97 2.32 13.84
N PRO A 303 -9.14 2.93 13.61
CA PRO A 303 -9.68 3.11 12.26
C PRO A 303 -8.68 3.79 11.32
N ASN A 304 -8.57 3.28 10.10
CA ASN A 304 -7.78 3.92 9.05
C ASN A 304 -8.70 4.69 8.08
N GLU A 305 -8.08 5.39 7.13
CA GLU A 305 -8.78 6.22 6.13
C GLU A 305 -9.91 5.44 5.41
N VAL A 306 -9.64 4.19 5.05
CA VAL A 306 -10.62 3.32 4.38
C VAL A 306 -11.80 3.01 5.29
N THR A 307 -11.56 2.73 6.58
CA THR A 307 -12.62 2.51 7.57
C THR A 307 -13.51 3.75 7.67
N ILE A 308 -12.90 4.92 7.84
CA ILE A 308 -13.62 6.18 8.04
C ILE A 308 -14.46 6.53 6.81
N MET A 309 -13.92 6.37 5.61
CA MET A 309 -14.67 6.57 4.37
C MET A 309 -15.90 5.67 4.26
N ALA A 310 -15.75 4.40 4.62
CA ALA A 310 -16.85 3.44 4.57
C ALA A 310 -17.97 3.81 5.56
N VAL A 311 -17.61 4.24 6.77
CA VAL A 311 -18.59 4.66 7.79
C VAL A 311 -19.29 5.95 7.38
N LEU A 312 -18.55 6.95 6.91
CA LEU A 312 -19.14 8.20 6.43
C LEU A 312 -20.10 7.95 5.27
N SER A 313 -19.73 7.05 4.36
CA SER A 313 -20.59 6.59 3.26
C SER A 313 -21.88 5.96 3.79
N ALA A 314 -21.77 5.04 4.76
CA ALA A 314 -22.93 4.42 5.39
C ALA A 314 -23.84 5.46 6.08
N CYS A 315 -23.28 6.39 6.85
CA CYS A 315 -24.04 7.45 7.53
C CYS A 315 -24.79 8.34 6.55
N ALA A 316 -24.14 8.71 5.43
CA ALA A 316 -24.77 9.49 4.38
C ALA A 316 -25.96 8.75 3.75
N GLN A 317 -25.84 7.44 3.54
CA GLN A 317 -26.92 6.61 3.01
C GLN A 317 -28.08 6.40 4.00
N SER A 318 -27.81 6.38 5.31
CA SER A 318 -28.87 6.22 6.33
C SER A 318 -29.61 7.51 6.67
N GLY A 319 -29.19 8.66 6.14
CA GLY A 319 -29.78 9.96 6.49
C GLY A 319 -29.59 10.34 7.96
N ASN A 320 -28.68 9.66 8.68
CA ASN A 320 -28.45 9.83 10.11
C ASN A 320 -27.20 10.70 10.31
N SER A 321 -27.42 12.00 10.36
CA SER A 321 -26.40 13.05 10.39
C SER A 321 -25.67 13.17 11.73
N THR A 322 -26.31 12.84 12.85
CA THR A 322 -25.72 12.89 14.20
C THR A 322 -24.59 11.87 14.36
N LEU A 323 -24.81 10.66 13.85
CA LEU A 323 -23.88 9.53 14.01
C LEU A 323 -22.58 9.66 13.19
N GLY A 324 -22.61 10.39 12.08
CA GLY A 324 -21.41 10.67 11.27
C GLY A 324 -20.40 11.58 11.99
N SER A 325 -20.90 12.54 12.77
CA SER A 325 -20.06 13.52 13.47
C SER A 325 -19.42 12.96 14.74
N TRP A 326 -20.16 12.19 15.55
CA TRP A 326 -19.61 11.50 16.73
C TRP A 326 -18.46 10.54 16.36
N ARG A 327 -18.50 9.95 15.16
CA ARG A 327 -17.52 8.95 14.72
C ARG A 327 -16.30 9.53 14.02
N LEU A 328 -16.38 10.75 13.51
CA LEU A 328 -15.20 11.55 13.17
C LEU A 328 -14.36 11.79 14.43
N ARG A 329 -14.98 11.95 15.61
CA ARG A 329 -14.24 12.11 16.88
C ARG A 329 -13.35 10.92 17.23
N LEU A 330 -13.83 9.71 16.98
CA LEU A 330 -13.07 8.47 17.19
C LEU A 330 -11.88 8.29 16.23
N ALA A 331 -11.83 9.07 15.14
CA ALA A 331 -10.66 9.18 14.27
C ALA A 331 -9.64 10.26 14.74
N GLY A 332 -9.96 11.01 15.80
CA GLY A 332 -9.11 12.07 16.35
C GLY A 332 -9.57 13.50 16.05
N TYR A 333 -10.82 13.70 15.61
CA TYR A 333 -11.41 15.02 15.39
C TYR A 333 -12.04 15.60 16.67
N VAL A 334 -11.70 16.84 17.05
CA VAL A 334 -12.32 17.52 18.21
C VAL A 334 -13.37 18.50 17.71
N VAL A 335 -14.63 18.31 18.14
CA VAL A 335 -15.74 19.23 17.85
C VAL A 335 -15.58 20.48 18.72
N ASP A 336 -15.72 21.65 18.10
CA ASP A 336 -15.73 22.92 18.82
C ASP A 336 -17.18 23.34 19.12
N THR A 337 -17.57 23.30 20.40
CA THR A 337 -18.92 23.61 20.88
C THR A 337 -19.10 25.08 21.28
N SER A 338 -18.03 25.88 21.22
CA SER A 338 -18.02 27.28 21.70
C SER A 338 -18.97 28.22 20.96
N GLU A 339 -19.42 27.83 19.75
CA GLU A 339 -20.28 28.65 18.88
C GLU A 339 -21.79 28.34 19.03
N VAL A 340 -22.18 27.41 19.91
CA VAL A 340 -23.60 27.07 20.14
C VAL A 340 -24.19 27.95 21.24
N VAL A 341 -24.92 29.00 20.83
CA VAL A 341 -25.55 29.98 21.73
C VAL A 341 -26.85 29.45 22.37
N LEU A 342 -27.31 28.26 21.99
CA LEU A 342 -28.51 27.65 22.58
C LEU A 342 -28.21 27.10 23.97
N ASN A 343 -29.09 27.39 24.93
CA ASN A 343 -28.97 26.92 26.31
C ASN A 343 -29.50 25.48 26.44
N ILE A 344 -28.84 24.58 25.72
CA ILE A 344 -29.10 23.14 25.68
C ILE A 344 -27.92 22.39 26.28
N ASP A 345 -28.13 21.13 26.67
CA ASP A 345 -27.07 20.30 27.25
C ASP A 345 -25.89 20.17 26.26
N GLU A 346 -24.66 20.01 26.77
CA GLU A 346 -23.44 19.90 25.94
C GLU A 346 -23.59 18.84 24.83
N GLU A 347 -24.28 17.73 25.12
CA GLU A 347 -24.59 16.66 24.16
C GLU A 347 -25.54 17.13 23.02
N GLU A 348 -26.52 18.00 23.32
CA GLU A 348 -27.43 18.58 22.33
C GLU A 348 -26.79 19.75 21.54
N LYS A 349 -25.87 20.51 22.17
CA LYS A 349 -25.05 21.53 21.49
C LYS A 349 -24.18 20.88 20.43
N GLU A 350 -23.53 19.80 20.81
CA GLU A 350 -22.71 18.98 19.95
C GLU A 350 -23.48 18.37 18.76
N ASP A 351 -24.71 17.89 18.99
CA ASP A 351 -25.57 17.36 17.93
C ASP A 351 -26.01 18.43 16.93
N SER A 352 -26.18 19.68 17.36
CA SER A 352 -26.57 20.79 16.48
C SER A 352 -25.47 21.16 15.46
N VAL A 353 -24.20 21.22 15.89
CA VAL A 353 -23.04 21.54 15.02
C VAL A 353 -22.68 20.37 14.08
N SER A 354 -23.01 19.16 14.53
CA SER A 354 -22.78 17.91 13.82
C SER A 354 -23.62 17.74 12.56
N GLN A 355 -24.77 18.43 12.47
CA GLN A 355 -25.75 18.29 11.39
C GLN A 355 -25.54 19.23 10.20
N HIS A 356 -24.42 19.94 10.14
CA HIS A 356 -24.18 20.90 9.05
C HIS A 356 -24.00 20.21 7.69
N GLY A 357 -24.83 20.61 6.72
CA GLY A 357 -24.91 20.00 5.39
C GLY A 357 -23.61 20.03 4.60
N GLU A 358 -22.66 20.89 4.96
CA GLU A 358 -21.32 20.94 4.38
C GLU A 358 -20.56 19.61 4.56
N LYS A 359 -20.58 19.04 5.77
CA LYS A 359 -19.87 17.79 6.06
C LYS A 359 -20.41 16.66 5.18
N MET A 360 -21.72 16.64 4.95
CA MET A 360 -22.39 15.70 4.06
C MET A 360 -22.00 15.89 2.60
N ALA A 361 -21.92 17.15 2.13
CA ALA A 361 -21.51 17.48 0.78
C ALA A 361 -20.06 17.02 0.49
N VAL A 362 -19.15 17.18 1.46
CA VAL A 362 -17.78 16.64 1.36
C VAL A 362 -17.78 15.13 1.29
N CYS A 363 -18.51 14.46 2.19
CA CYS A 363 -18.58 13.01 2.20
C CYS A 363 -19.13 12.47 0.87
N PHE A 364 -20.16 13.11 0.32
CA PHE A 364 -20.71 12.76 -0.98
C PHE A 364 -19.71 12.99 -2.12
N GLY A 365 -19.01 14.12 -2.11
CA GLY A 365 -17.94 14.42 -3.05
C GLY A 365 -16.85 13.35 -3.03
N LEU A 366 -16.33 13.01 -1.85
CA LEU A 366 -15.29 12.00 -1.67
C LEU A 366 -15.70 10.61 -2.18
N MET A 367 -16.99 10.26 -2.11
CA MET A 367 -17.51 8.99 -2.62
C MET A 367 -17.66 8.93 -4.15
N LYS A 368 -17.94 10.07 -4.78
CA LYS A 368 -18.31 10.12 -6.21
C LYS A 368 -17.16 10.52 -7.12
N THR A 369 -16.10 11.11 -6.59
CA THR A 369 -14.95 11.57 -7.36
C THR A 369 -13.71 10.69 -7.16
N ARG A 370 -12.82 10.65 -8.15
CA ARG A 370 -11.61 9.84 -8.12
C ARG A 370 -10.56 10.49 -7.20
N PRO A 371 -9.72 9.71 -6.48
CA PRO A 371 -8.60 10.24 -5.70
C PRO A 371 -7.80 11.28 -6.48
N GLY A 372 -7.66 12.49 -5.92
CA GLY A 372 -6.99 13.64 -6.58
C GLY A 372 -7.91 14.68 -7.21
N ASP A 373 -9.16 14.35 -7.54
CA ASP A 373 -10.13 15.34 -8.05
C ASP A 373 -10.40 16.44 -6.99
N GLU A 374 -10.54 17.69 -7.43
CA GLU A 374 -10.91 18.78 -6.54
C GLU A 374 -12.41 18.71 -6.20
N LEU A 375 -12.75 18.86 -4.91
CA LEU A 375 -14.14 18.89 -4.45
C LEU A 375 -14.62 20.33 -4.36
N LEU A 376 -15.65 20.68 -5.15
CA LEU A 376 -16.29 22.00 -5.07
C LEU A 376 -17.63 21.91 -4.33
N ILE A 377 -17.76 22.70 -3.26
CA ILE A 377 -18.97 22.79 -2.46
C ILE A 377 -19.45 24.24 -2.45
N MET A 378 -20.71 24.44 -2.81
CA MET A 378 -21.36 25.74 -2.82
C MET A 378 -22.37 25.81 -1.68
N LYS A 379 -22.22 26.80 -0.80
CA LYS A 379 -23.06 27.01 0.38
C LYS A 379 -23.63 28.42 0.39
N ASN A 380 -24.93 28.54 0.69
CA ASN A 380 -25.65 29.82 0.75
C ASN A 380 -25.59 30.50 2.14
N LEU A 381 -25.02 29.83 3.15
CA LEU A 381 -24.79 30.37 4.50
C LEU A 381 -23.28 30.44 4.76
N ARG A 382 -22.85 31.21 5.77
CA ARG A 382 -21.45 31.20 6.23
C ARG A 382 -21.10 29.79 6.72
N MET A 383 -19.90 29.29 6.42
CA MET A 383 -19.40 28.07 7.05
C MET A 383 -19.33 28.30 8.58
N CYS A 384 -19.41 27.27 9.43
CA CYS A 384 -19.11 27.40 10.87
C CYS A 384 -17.65 27.01 11.18
N GLY A 385 -17.13 27.42 12.34
CA GLY A 385 -15.75 27.13 12.76
C GLY A 385 -15.46 25.62 12.85
N ASP A 386 -16.41 24.84 13.33
CA ASP A 386 -16.31 23.38 13.37
C ASP A 386 -16.25 22.75 11.96
N CYS A 387 -17.12 23.16 11.02
CA CYS A 387 -17.04 22.67 9.64
C CYS A 387 -15.70 23.05 8.98
N HIS A 388 -15.18 24.22 9.31
CA HIS A 388 -13.87 24.67 8.85
C HIS A 388 -12.74 23.77 9.37
N SER A 389 -12.74 23.44 10.67
CA SER A 389 -11.80 22.50 11.28
C SER A 389 -11.92 21.09 10.72
N ALA A 390 -13.15 20.60 10.51
CA ALA A 390 -13.39 19.31 9.88
C ALA A 390 -12.80 19.24 8.47
N PHE A 391 -12.94 20.30 7.68
CA PHE A 391 -12.52 20.28 6.27
C PHE A 391 -11.00 20.34 6.12
N LYS A 392 -10.31 21.02 7.05
CA LYS A 392 -8.86 20.90 7.18
C LYS A 392 -8.44 19.47 7.44
N TYR A 393 -9.02 18.85 8.47
CA TYR A 393 -8.68 17.47 8.83
C TYR A 393 -8.93 16.51 7.66
N ILE A 394 -10.10 16.62 7.02
CA ILE A 394 -10.46 15.82 5.84
C ILE A 394 -9.48 16.09 4.69
N SER A 395 -9.14 17.34 4.39
CA SER A 395 -8.19 17.66 3.32
C SER A 395 -6.80 17.04 3.55
N LYS A 396 -6.33 17.04 4.81
CA LYS A 396 -5.08 16.39 5.21
C LYS A 396 -5.14 14.88 5.07
N VAL A 397 -6.16 14.27 5.66
CA VAL A 397 -6.31 12.82 5.74
C VAL A 397 -6.56 12.19 4.37
N PHE A 398 -7.36 12.84 3.52
CA PHE A 398 -7.71 12.30 2.21
C PHE A 398 -6.79 12.80 1.08
N ALA A 399 -5.78 13.61 1.40
CA ALA A 399 -4.92 14.28 0.43
C ALA A 399 -5.73 14.92 -0.72
N ARG A 400 -6.82 15.60 -0.35
CA ARG A 400 -7.77 16.22 -1.29
C ARG A 400 -7.76 17.73 -1.17
N VAL A 401 -7.87 18.38 -2.32
CA VAL A 401 -8.25 19.80 -2.37
C VAL A 401 -9.76 19.89 -2.22
N ILE A 402 -10.20 20.62 -1.20
CA ILE A 402 -11.62 20.93 -0.99
C ILE A 402 -11.77 22.45 -1.14
N VAL A 403 -12.60 22.87 -2.08
CA VAL A 403 -12.94 24.27 -2.31
C VAL A 403 -14.37 24.48 -1.86
N VAL A 404 -14.57 25.39 -0.91
CA VAL A 404 -15.89 25.74 -0.41
C VAL A 404 -16.13 27.21 -0.64
N ARG A 405 -17.17 27.51 -1.41
CA ARG A 405 -17.72 28.85 -1.49
C ARG A 405 -18.84 28.96 -0.48
N ASP A 406 -18.66 29.80 0.52
CA ASP A 406 -19.73 30.18 1.44
C ASP A 406 -20.26 31.58 1.11
N ARG A 407 -21.23 32.10 1.89
CA ARG A 407 -21.80 33.45 1.67
C ARG A 407 -20.77 34.59 1.82
N SER A 408 -19.72 34.37 2.59
CA SER A 408 -18.74 35.38 2.99
C SER A 408 -17.45 35.34 2.16
N ARG A 409 -16.96 34.16 1.79
CA ARG A 409 -15.65 33.97 1.16
C ARG A 409 -15.47 32.59 0.52
N PHE A 410 -14.32 32.43 -0.14
CA PHE A 410 -13.83 31.15 -0.62
C PHE A 410 -12.81 30.56 0.36
N HIS A 411 -13.03 29.30 0.73
CA HIS A 411 -12.12 28.49 1.52
C HIS A 411 -11.52 27.44 0.61
N ARG A 412 -10.20 27.41 0.48
CA ARG A 412 -9.47 26.35 -0.22
C ARG A 412 -8.66 25.57 0.81
N PHE A 413 -9.08 24.35 1.07
CA PHE A 413 -8.43 23.42 2.00
C PHE A 413 -7.45 22.53 1.25
N VAL A 414 -6.19 22.54 1.66
CA VAL A 414 -5.11 21.70 1.13
C VAL A 414 -4.21 21.28 2.29
N ASP A 415 -3.99 19.98 2.44
CA ASP A 415 -3.06 19.39 3.41
C ASP A 415 -3.23 19.92 4.85
N GLY A 416 -4.48 19.99 5.32
CA GLY A 416 -4.76 20.48 6.68
C GLY A 416 -4.78 21.99 6.85
N SER A 417 -4.49 22.75 5.79
CA SER A 417 -4.46 24.21 5.82
C SER A 417 -5.62 24.79 5.00
N CYS A 418 -6.13 25.95 5.40
CA CYS A 418 -7.13 26.70 4.64
C CYS A 418 -6.54 28.02 4.12
N SER A 419 -6.95 28.45 2.93
CA SER A 419 -6.58 29.74 2.35
C SER A 419 -6.89 30.96 3.23
N CYS A 420 -7.83 30.84 4.18
CA CYS A 420 -8.15 31.92 5.12
C CYS A 420 -7.14 32.07 6.27
N ARG A 421 -6.18 31.14 6.43
CA ARG A 421 -5.18 31.14 7.53
C ARG A 421 -5.78 31.29 8.94
N ASP A 422 -6.97 30.72 9.16
CA ASP A 422 -7.71 30.82 10.43
C ASP A 422 -8.12 32.23 10.85
N TYR A 423 -8.02 33.20 9.93
CA TYR A 423 -8.77 34.45 10.07
C TYR A 423 -10.23 34.14 9.77
N TRP A 424 -10.95 33.71 10.80
CA TRP A 424 -12.33 33.26 10.73
C TRP A 424 -13.34 34.38 10.62
#